data_AF-A0A950E973-F1
#
_entry.id   AF-A0A950E973-F1
#
_cell.length_a   1.000
_cell.length_b   1.000
_cell.length_c   1.000
_cell.angle_alpha   90.00
_cell.angle_beta   90.00
_cell.angle_gamma   90.00
#
_symmetry.space_group_name_H-M   'P 1'
#
loop_
_entity.id
_entity.type
_entity.pdbx_description
1 polymer ?
#
loop_
_entity_poly.entity_id
_entity_poly.type
_entity_poly.pdbx_seq_one_letter_code
_entity_poly.pdbx_strand_id
1 'polypeptide(L)'
;MRRAHGREYGAAISKLRHERGLKQNEIRGISERQLRRVEGTGEISVRTLKLLAHAHGMNLDRYLDELSERTGSRRAAQDIKEDHA
;
A
#
# COMPACT_ATOMS: atom_id res chain seq x y z
N MET A 1 0.61 -4.18 20.16
CA MET A 1 -0.02 -4.41 18.84
C MET A 1 0.29 -3.27 17.85
N ARG A 2 1.51 -3.15 17.31
CA ARG A 2 1.83 -2.03 16.36
C ARG A 2 2.64 -2.43 15.11
N ARG A 3 3.26 -3.62 15.10
CA ARG A 3 4.17 -4.05 14.02
C ARG A 3 3.53 -4.93 12.92
N ALA A 4 2.43 -5.62 13.21
CA ALA A 4 1.75 -6.48 12.22
C ALA A 4 1.00 -5.63 11.18
N HIS A 5 0.18 -4.69 11.65
CA HIS A 5 -0.58 -3.77 10.78
C HIS A 5 0.30 -2.93 9.85
N GLY A 6 1.49 -2.51 10.32
CA GLY A 6 2.44 -1.77 9.47
C GLY A 6 2.84 -2.56 8.24
N ARG A 7 3.27 -3.82 8.41
CA ARG A 7 3.71 -4.66 7.27
C ARG A 7 2.60 -4.95 6.28
N GLU A 8 1.38 -5.18 6.74
CA GLU A 8 0.21 -5.33 5.86
C GLU A 8 -0.04 -4.06 5.04
N TYR A 9 0.10 -2.89 5.67
CA TYR A 9 -0.03 -1.60 5.01
C TYR A 9 1.06 -1.37 3.96
N GLY A 10 2.31 -1.68 4.28
CA GLY A 10 3.43 -1.62 3.33
C GLY A 10 3.23 -2.55 2.12
N ALA A 11 2.73 -3.76 2.36
CA ALA A 11 2.38 -4.70 1.31
C ALA A 11 1.22 -4.22 0.44
N ALA A 12 0.20 -3.59 1.03
CA ALA A 12 -0.92 -3.01 0.29
C ALA A 12 -0.48 -1.84 -0.61
N ILE A 13 0.42 -0.99 -0.13
CA ILE A 13 1.04 0.09 -0.91
C ILE A 13 1.80 -0.51 -2.10
N SER A 14 2.63 -1.53 -1.87
CA SER A 14 3.38 -2.19 -2.93
C SER A 14 2.44 -2.78 -3.99
N LYS A 15 1.39 -3.50 -3.55
CA LYS A 15 0.37 -4.09 -4.42
C LYS A 15 -0.33 -3.03 -5.28
N LEU A 16 -0.85 -1.97 -4.66
CA LEU A 16 -1.51 -0.88 -5.36
C LEU A 16 -0.57 -0.19 -6.35
N ARG A 17 0.69 0.02 -5.97
CA ARG A 17 1.71 0.59 -6.84
C ARG A 17 1.90 -0.25 -8.10
N HIS A 18 2.05 -1.56 -7.94
CA HIS A 18 2.24 -2.50 -9.05
C HIS A 18 1.02 -2.60 -9.96
N GLU A 19 -0.20 -2.67 -9.39
CA GLU A 19 -1.44 -2.75 -10.18
C GLU A 19 -1.70 -1.51 -11.03
N ARG A 20 -1.32 -0.32 -10.53
CA ARG A 20 -1.46 0.94 -11.27
C ARG A 20 -0.26 1.24 -12.16
N GLY A 21 0.71 0.33 -12.27
CA GLY A 21 1.89 0.48 -13.12
C GLY A 21 2.86 1.59 -12.69
N LEU A 22 2.75 2.10 -11.47
CA LEU A 22 3.54 3.22 -10.99
C LEU A 22 4.96 2.75 -10.64
N LYS A 23 5.96 3.27 -11.34
CA LYS A 23 7.37 2.95 -11.11
C LYS A 23 7.91 3.73 -9.93
N GLN A 24 8.93 3.17 -9.27
CA GLN A 24 9.54 3.79 -8.10
C GLN A 24 10.11 5.18 -8.40
N ASN A 25 10.64 5.39 -9.61
CA ASN A 25 11.22 6.65 -10.08
C ASN A 25 10.16 7.70 -10.51
N GLU A 26 8.89 7.31 -10.66
CA GLU A 26 7.80 8.22 -11.01
C GLU A 26 7.22 8.94 -9.77
N ILE A 27 7.56 8.45 -8.57
CA ILE A 27 7.10 9.02 -7.31
C ILE A 27 8.02 10.17 -6.89
N ARG A 28 7.74 11.37 -7.40
CA ARG A 28 8.51 12.57 -7.06
C ARG A 28 8.47 12.85 -5.54
N GLY A 29 9.64 13.14 -4.97
CA GLY A 29 9.78 13.47 -3.54
C GLY A 29 9.92 12.26 -2.61
N ILE A 30 9.98 11.04 -3.14
CA ILE A 30 10.31 9.82 -2.40
C ILE A 30 11.48 9.12 -3.11
N SER A 31 12.55 8.82 -2.39
CA SER A 31 13.64 8.01 -2.94
C SER A 31 13.25 6.54 -3.03
N GLU A 32 13.83 5.79 -3.97
CA GLU A 32 13.59 4.34 -4.09
C GLU A 32 13.89 3.59 -2.78
N ARG A 33 14.95 4.00 -2.06
CA ARG A 33 15.29 3.44 -0.74
C ARG A 33 14.20 3.70 0.29
N GLN A 34 13.64 4.91 0.31
CA GLN A 34 12.55 5.27 1.22
C GLN A 34 11.27 4.51 0.86
N LEU A 35 10.96 4.36 -0.43
CA LEU A 35 9.82 3.59 -0.90
C LEU A 35 9.94 2.11 -0.55
N ARG A 36 11.11 1.50 -0.76
CA ARG A 36 11.38 0.11 -0.34
C ARG A 36 11.24 -0.09 1.16
N ARG A 37 11.69 0.88 1.98
CA ARG A 37 11.52 0.83 3.43
C ARG A 37 10.04 0.84 3.80
N VAL A 38 9.27 1.77 3.23
CA VAL A 38 7.82 1.88 3.44
C VAL A 38 7.12 0.58 3.08
N GLU A 39 7.40 0.01 1.91
CA GLU A 39 6.77 -1.23 1.46
C GLU A 39 7.16 -2.44 2.32
N GLY A 40 8.40 -2.49 2.83
CA GLY A 40 8.88 -3.61 3.63
C GLY A 40 8.55 -3.55 5.13
N THR A 41 8.54 -2.37 5.73
CA THR A 41 8.34 -2.20 7.19
C THR A 41 6.96 -1.65 7.54
N GLY A 42 6.31 -0.94 6.62
CA GLY A 42 5.09 -0.19 6.89
C GLY A 42 5.30 1.14 7.61
N GLU A 43 6.54 1.51 7.92
CA GLU A 43 6.84 2.77 8.57
C GLU A 43 6.71 3.91 7.55
N ILE A 44 5.56 4.58 7.58
CA ILE A 44 5.21 5.63 6.64
C ILE A 44 4.74 6.90 7.37
N SER A 45 5.16 8.05 6.84
CA SER A 45 4.68 9.35 7.29
C SER A 45 3.45 9.80 6.49
N VAL A 46 2.62 10.65 7.08
CA VAL A 46 1.49 11.29 6.37
C VAL A 46 1.96 12.05 5.13
N ARG A 47 3.14 12.67 5.17
CA ARG A 47 3.72 13.35 4.00
C ARG A 47 4.00 12.35 2.87
N THR A 48 4.58 11.20 3.18
CA THR A 48 4.84 10.14 2.20
C THR A 48 3.54 9.60 1.60
N LEU A 49 2.49 9.40 2.42
CA LEU A 49 1.17 8.98 1.95
C LEU A 49 0.58 9.97 0.95
N LYS A 50 0.68 11.28 1.22
CA LYS A 50 0.22 12.33 0.30
C LYS A 50 0.98 12.31 -1.02
N LEU A 51 2.29 12.09 -0.99
CA LEU A 51 3.11 11.99 -2.21
C LEU A 51 2.74 10.76 -3.05
N LEU A 52 2.47 9.61 -2.40
CA LEU A 52 2.00 8.41 -3.07
C LEU A 52 0.61 8.62 -3.68
N ALA A 53 -0.33 9.17 -2.91
CA ALA A 53 -1.67 9.49 -3.39
C ALA A 53 -1.61 10.41 -4.63
N HIS A 54 -0.81 11.48 -4.55
CA HIS A 54 -0.59 12.40 -5.66
C HIS A 54 0.03 11.71 -6.88
N ALA A 55 1.02 10.84 -6.69
CA ALA A 55 1.62 10.07 -7.78
C ALA A 55 0.61 9.09 -8.44
N HIS A 56 -0.39 8.65 -7.69
CA HIS A 56 -1.53 7.88 -8.19
C HIS A 56 -2.67 8.72 -8.78
N GLY A 57 -2.56 10.06 -8.78
CA GLY A 57 -3.64 10.95 -9.22
C GLY A 57 -4.85 10.94 -8.29
N MET A 58 -4.65 10.59 -7.01
CA MET A 58 -5.69 10.47 -6.00
C MET A 58 -5.48 11.51 -4.89
N ASN A 59 -6.58 11.88 -4.21
CA ASN A 59 -6.47 12.55 -2.92
C ASN A 59 -6.11 11.54 -1.82
N LEU A 60 -5.75 12.04 -0.63
CA LEU A 60 -5.32 11.17 0.46
C LEU A 60 -6.43 10.22 0.92
N ASP A 61 -7.67 10.70 1.03
CA ASP A 61 -8.78 9.89 1.55
C ASP A 61 -9.06 8.68 0.65
N ARG A 62 -9.21 8.89 -0.67
CA ARG A 62 -9.37 7.80 -1.63
C ARG A 62 -8.20 6.82 -1.62
N TYR A 63 -6.99 7.33 -1.42
CA TYR A 63 -5.81 6.48 -1.33
C TYR A 63 -5.85 5.60 -0.06
N LEU A 64 -6.29 6.14 1.07
CA LEU A 64 -6.45 5.38 2.31
C LEU A 64 -7.58 4.34 2.20
N ASP A 65 -8.67 4.66 1.49
CA ASP A 65 -9.77 3.72 1.24
C ASP A 65 -9.27 2.51 0.44
N GLU A 66 -8.58 2.74 -0.68
CA GLU A 66 -7.97 1.67 -1.50
C GLU A 66 -7.00 0.79 -0.70
N LEU A 67 -6.18 1.39 0.17
CA LEU A 67 -5.29 0.63 1.05
C LEU A 67 -6.07 -0.17 2.10
N SER A 68 -7.17 0.37 2.61
CA SER A 68 -8.01 -0.28 3.62
C SER A 68 -8.75 -1.48 3.04
N GLU A 69 -9.28 -1.36 1.82
CA GLU A 69 -9.84 -2.49 1.07
C GLU A 69 -8.81 -3.60 0.90
N ARG A 70 -7.56 -3.26 0.59
CA ARG A 70 -6.50 -4.25 0.32
C ARG A 70 -5.94 -4.92 1.57
N THR A 71 -5.93 -4.21 2.69
CA THR A 71 -5.50 -4.74 3.99
C THR A 71 -6.62 -5.52 4.68
N GLY A 72 -7.87 -5.07 4.56
CA GLY A 72 -9.06 -5.78 5.05
C GLY A 72 -9.44 -7.01 4.23
N SER A 73 -9.18 -7.00 2.92
CA SER A 73 -9.50 -8.12 2.00
C SER A 73 -8.60 -9.34 2.16
N ARG A 74 -7.56 -9.29 3.01
CA ARG A 74 -6.73 -10.46 3.33
C ARG A 74 -7.50 -11.56 4.10
N ARG A 75 -8.65 -11.24 4.72
CA ARG A 75 -9.61 -12.26 5.23
C ARG A 75 -10.50 -12.82 4.12
N ALA A 76 -11.15 -11.95 3.33
CA ALA A 76 -12.10 -12.38 2.30
C ALA A 76 -11.50 -13.25 1.17
N ALA A 77 -10.22 -13.06 0.83
CA ALA A 77 -9.55 -13.86 -0.21
C ALA A 77 -9.05 -15.24 0.28
N GLN A 78 -9.05 -15.50 1.60
CA GLN A 78 -8.74 -16.83 2.15
C GLN A 78 -9.98 -17.74 2.14
N ASP A 79 -11.17 -17.17 2.35
CA ASP A 79 -12.43 -17.92 2.40
C ASP A 79 -12.83 -18.51 1.03
N ILE A 80 -12.43 -17.88 -0.08
CA ILE A 80 -12.77 -18.39 -1.44
C ILE A 80 -11.90 -19.61 -1.84
N LYS A 81 -10.76 -19.84 -1.17
CA LYS A 81 -9.85 -20.94 -1.50
C LYS A 81 -10.18 -22.27 -0.83
N GLU A 82 -11.11 -22.32 0.13
CA GLU A 82 -11.53 -23.56 0.80
C GLU A 82 -12.80 -24.19 0.20
N ASP A 83 -13.59 -23.46 -0.59
CA ASP A 83 -14.84 -23.96 -1.19
C ASP A 83 -14.66 -24.83 -2.45
N HIS A 84 -13.42 -25.11 -2.87
CA HIS A 84 -13.11 -25.94 -4.04
C HIS A 84 -12.05 -27.02 -3.76
N ALA A 85 -12.08 -27.61 -2.56
CA ALA A 85 -11.35 -28.84 -2.23
C ALA A 85 -12.31 -30.02 -2.06
#